data_AF-A0A3S1ZPJ8-F1
#
_entry.id   AF-A0A3S1ZPJ8-F1
#
_cell.length_a   1.000
_cell.length_b   1.000
_cell.length_c   1.000
_cell.angle_alpha   90.00
_cell.angle_beta   90.00
_cell.angle_gamma   90.00
#
_symmetry.space_group_name_H-M   'P 1'
#
loop_
_entity.id
_entity.type
_entity.pdbx_description
1 polymer ?
#
loop_
_entity_poly.entity_id
_entity_poly.type
_entity_poly.pdbx_seq_one_letter_code
_entity_poly.pdbx_strand_id
1 'polypeptide(L)'
;PRVYLPTSDARLIALDAANGQICPAFAEGGTLNLLTNMPYPKSGYYYSTSAPLISGGKIIVGGAVNDNYSTQEPSGVIRAYDAATGALVWNWDSGNPDQTTPLPAGQTYTANSPNMWSTPSADEKLGLLYVPLGNQTPDQLGAGRSANVEKFSSSITALDLNTGQVRWVRQTVHHDLWDMDVPAQPSLIDITKPDGTVVQALVGPTKQGDLYVLDRRTGEPVIAVNEVPAPGGAIEGDHTSPTQPVSDLTFMPKPLTGADMWGLTMFDQLACRIEFQGLRYEGRYTPPSVQGSLIYPGNFGTFNWGGVAVDPVRQVLFGMPTYLAFKSQLIPRDQVPPPDEGRGSEQGLNRNEGAPYAVVMGPFLSPLGIPCQAPPWGYVAGADLRTGKIAYKHRNGTVYDMTPLPLPLKVGVPGIGGPVITA
;
A
#
# COMPACT_ATOMS: atom_id res chain seq x y z
N PRO A 1 -23.01 -20.90 -10.30
CA PRO A 1 -22.15 -19.75 -9.92
C PRO A 1 -21.18 -20.16 -8.81
N ARG A 2 -19.95 -19.63 -8.81
CA ARG A 2 -18.92 -19.98 -7.82
C ARG A 2 -18.52 -18.78 -7.00
N VAL A 3 -18.17 -19.01 -5.75
CA VAL A 3 -17.47 -18.08 -4.86
C VAL A 3 -16.04 -18.58 -4.72
N TYR A 4 -15.05 -17.71 -4.89
CA TYR A 4 -13.64 -18.04 -4.68
C TYR A 4 -13.18 -17.44 -3.36
N LEU A 5 -12.79 -18.32 -2.44
CA LEU A 5 -12.40 -17.96 -1.08
C LEU A 5 -10.87 -18.09 -0.92
N PRO A 6 -10.13 -16.98 -0.88
CA PRO A 6 -8.74 -17.00 -0.45
C PRO A 6 -8.64 -17.33 1.05
N THR A 7 -7.58 -18.02 1.44
CA THR A 7 -7.33 -18.38 2.85
C THR A 7 -5.94 -17.93 3.31
N SER A 8 -5.78 -17.77 4.62
CA SER A 8 -4.52 -17.34 5.26
C SER A 8 -3.38 -18.36 5.14
N ASP A 9 -3.67 -19.60 4.74
CA ASP A 9 -2.70 -20.65 4.45
C ASP A 9 -2.37 -20.76 2.95
N ALA A 10 -2.58 -19.68 2.20
CA ALA A 10 -2.24 -19.54 0.79
C ALA A 10 -2.97 -20.55 -0.13
N ARG A 11 -4.25 -20.81 0.15
CA ARG A 11 -5.13 -21.56 -0.76
C ARG A 11 -6.19 -20.64 -1.37
N LEU A 12 -6.69 -21.05 -2.53
CA LEU A 12 -7.91 -20.49 -3.11
C LEU A 12 -8.91 -21.62 -3.32
N ILE A 13 -10.04 -21.56 -2.62
CA ILE A 13 -11.06 -22.60 -2.62
C ILE A 13 -12.26 -22.14 -3.45
N ALA A 14 -12.71 -22.98 -4.38
CA ALA A 14 -13.93 -22.72 -5.14
C ALA A 14 -15.14 -23.36 -4.43
N LEU A 15 -16.14 -22.54 -4.11
CA LEU A 15 -17.38 -22.93 -3.46
C LEU A 15 -18.57 -22.71 -4.40
N ASP A 16 -19.56 -23.59 -4.35
CA ASP A 16 -20.83 -23.36 -5.02
C ASP A 16 -21.60 -22.25 -4.30
N ALA A 17 -22.04 -21.24 -5.04
CA ALA A 17 -22.70 -20.06 -4.46
C ALA A 17 -24.08 -20.37 -3.85
N ALA A 18 -24.73 -21.46 -4.25
CA ALA A 18 -26.06 -21.82 -3.77
C ALA A 18 -26.05 -22.61 -2.45
N ASN A 19 -24.99 -23.40 -2.20
CA ASN A 19 -24.96 -24.30 -1.04
C ASN A 19 -23.64 -24.28 -0.25
N GLY A 20 -22.62 -23.54 -0.71
CA GLY A 20 -21.32 -23.40 -0.04
C GLY A 20 -20.42 -24.64 -0.11
N GLN A 21 -20.79 -25.69 -0.85
CA GLN A 21 -19.97 -26.89 -1.00
C GLN A 21 -18.78 -26.63 -1.92
N ILE A 22 -17.67 -27.31 -1.65
CA ILE A 22 -16.48 -27.26 -2.50
C ILE A 22 -16.84 -27.77 -3.90
N CYS A 23 -16.35 -27.09 -4.93
CA CYS A 23 -16.50 -27.48 -6.33
C CYS A 23 -15.36 -28.43 -6.74
N PRO A 24 -15.51 -29.76 -6.71
CA PRO A 24 -14.39 -30.70 -6.91
C PRO A 24 -13.78 -30.65 -8.31
N ALA A 25 -14.52 -30.12 -9.30
CA ALA A 25 -14.06 -29.98 -10.68
C ALA A 25 -13.11 -28.80 -10.91
N PHE A 26 -12.88 -27.95 -9.90
CA PHE A 26 -11.96 -26.82 -9.99
C PHE A 26 -10.59 -27.21 -9.42
N ALA A 27 -9.51 -26.95 -10.16
CA ALA A 27 -8.14 -27.20 -9.74
C ALA A 27 -7.95 -28.62 -9.18
N GLU A 28 -7.26 -28.76 -8.05
CA GLU A 28 -7.06 -30.03 -7.36
C GLU A 28 -8.13 -30.19 -6.26
N GLY A 29 -9.19 -30.95 -6.55
CA GLY A 29 -10.25 -31.24 -5.60
C GLY A 29 -11.01 -30.01 -5.09
N GLY A 30 -11.06 -28.94 -5.89
CA GLY A 30 -11.70 -27.66 -5.55
C GLY A 30 -10.78 -26.60 -4.97
N THR A 31 -9.47 -26.87 -4.90
CA THR A 31 -8.49 -25.99 -4.24
C THR A 31 -7.27 -25.71 -5.12
N LEU A 32 -6.81 -24.46 -5.14
CA LEU A 32 -5.52 -24.06 -5.68
C LEU A 32 -4.51 -23.84 -4.55
N ASN A 33 -3.28 -24.32 -4.76
CA ASN A 33 -2.13 -24.02 -3.90
C ASN A 33 -1.37 -22.80 -4.45
N LEU A 34 -1.45 -21.67 -3.75
CA LEU A 34 -0.78 -20.44 -4.15
C LEU A 34 0.71 -20.42 -3.78
N LEU A 35 1.25 -21.41 -3.07
CA LEU A 35 2.68 -21.54 -2.80
C LEU A 35 3.48 -22.20 -3.94
N THR A 36 2.79 -22.66 -4.99
CA THR A 36 3.42 -23.29 -6.14
C THR A 36 4.47 -22.35 -6.78
N ASN A 37 5.69 -22.84 -6.99
CA ASN A 37 6.88 -22.12 -7.50
C ASN A 37 7.34 -20.91 -6.65
N MET A 38 6.86 -20.74 -5.42
CA MET A 38 7.35 -19.69 -4.53
C MET A 38 8.75 -20.02 -3.99
N PRO A 39 9.70 -19.06 -3.98
CA PRO A 39 10.90 -19.19 -3.17
C PRO A 39 10.53 -19.12 -1.68
N TYR A 40 11.36 -19.73 -0.82
CA TYR A 40 11.23 -19.67 0.64
C TYR A 40 9.79 -19.90 1.19
N PRO A 41 9.07 -20.97 0.78
CA PRO A 41 7.69 -21.18 1.18
C PRO A 41 7.61 -21.55 2.66
N LYS A 42 7.40 -20.54 3.51
CA LYS A 42 7.23 -20.70 4.96
C LYS A 42 5.78 -20.37 5.34
N SER A 43 5.23 -21.17 6.25
CA SER A 43 3.85 -20.97 6.72
C SER A 43 3.66 -19.57 7.30
N GLY A 44 2.61 -18.89 6.83
CA GLY A 44 2.25 -17.53 7.25
C GLY A 44 3.11 -16.42 6.67
N TYR A 45 4.05 -16.70 5.75
CA TYR A 45 4.89 -15.68 5.10
C TYR A 45 4.28 -15.14 3.81
N TYR A 46 3.37 -15.90 3.21
CA TYR A 46 2.55 -15.47 2.07
C TYR A 46 1.10 -15.87 2.32
N TYR A 47 0.17 -14.96 2.09
CA TYR A 47 -1.27 -15.22 2.15
C TYR A 47 -2.05 -14.17 1.37
N SER A 48 -3.28 -14.51 0.98
CA SER A 48 -4.15 -13.59 0.25
C SER A 48 -5.07 -12.87 1.23
N THR A 49 -4.80 -11.58 1.47
CA THR A 49 -5.56 -10.68 2.35
C THR A 49 -6.79 -10.09 1.67
N SER A 50 -6.74 -9.95 0.36
CA SER A 50 -7.74 -9.27 -0.45
C SER A 50 -8.51 -10.22 -1.36
N ALA A 51 -9.72 -9.82 -1.76
CA ALA A 51 -10.53 -10.61 -2.68
C ALA A 51 -9.83 -10.73 -4.05
N PRO A 52 -9.88 -11.92 -4.69
CA PRO A 52 -9.41 -12.07 -6.06
C PRO A 52 -10.32 -11.28 -7.02
N LEU A 53 -9.74 -10.81 -8.13
CA LEU A 53 -10.52 -10.18 -9.20
C LEU A 53 -10.93 -11.25 -10.22
N ILE A 54 -12.22 -11.28 -10.60
CA ILE A 54 -12.70 -12.09 -11.71
C ILE A 54 -12.89 -11.17 -12.93
N SER A 55 -12.16 -11.41 -14.00
CA SER A 55 -12.30 -10.65 -15.25
C SER A 55 -11.83 -11.45 -16.46
N GLY A 56 -12.56 -11.33 -17.58
CA GLY A 56 -12.21 -11.99 -18.85
C GLY A 56 -12.08 -13.51 -18.73
N GLY A 57 -12.94 -14.12 -17.89
CA GLY A 57 -12.93 -15.56 -17.61
C GLY A 57 -11.78 -16.03 -16.71
N LYS A 58 -11.03 -15.12 -16.09
CA LYS A 58 -9.86 -15.43 -15.26
C LYS A 58 -10.06 -14.99 -13.82
N ILE A 59 -9.41 -15.70 -12.91
CA ILE A 59 -9.22 -15.33 -11.51
C ILE A 59 -7.82 -14.72 -11.40
N ILE A 60 -7.74 -13.43 -11.11
CA ILE A 60 -6.47 -12.74 -10.84
C ILE A 60 -6.23 -12.69 -9.33
N VAL A 61 -5.07 -13.21 -8.93
CA VAL A 61 -4.68 -13.38 -7.53
C VAL A 61 -3.29 -12.78 -7.31
N GLY A 62 -3.20 -11.88 -6.33
CA GLY A 62 -1.95 -11.50 -5.66
C GLY A 62 -1.95 -12.02 -4.22
N GLY A 63 -1.00 -11.56 -3.42
CA GLY A 63 -0.97 -11.86 -1.99
C GLY A 63 -0.10 -10.87 -1.23
N ALA A 64 -0.32 -10.82 0.07
CA ALA A 64 0.59 -10.19 1.00
C ALA A 64 1.79 -11.11 1.23
N VAL A 65 2.98 -10.53 1.14
CA VAL A 65 4.22 -11.10 1.65
C VAL A 65 4.48 -10.41 2.98
N ASN A 66 4.93 -11.11 4.01
CA ASN A 66 5.17 -10.48 5.30
C ASN A 66 6.31 -9.46 5.22
N ASP A 67 6.02 -8.25 5.69
CA ASP A 67 7.00 -7.19 5.68
C ASP A 67 8.02 -7.34 6.82
N ASN A 68 9.28 -7.04 6.51
CA ASN A 68 10.33 -6.77 7.50
C ASN A 68 10.71 -7.95 8.43
N TYR A 69 10.48 -9.19 7.99
CA TYR A 69 10.97 -10.40 8.68
C TYR A 69 12.38 -10.76 8.26
N SER A 70 12.63 -10.85 6.95
CA SER A 70 13.91 -11.24 6.38
C SER A 70 14.12 -10.69 4.97
N THR A 71 15.32 -10.89 4.44
CA THR A 71 15.63 -10.70 3.02
C THR A 71 15.38 -11.96 2.18
N GLN A 72 14.72 -12.97 2.72
CA GLN A 72 14.44 -14.26 2.08
C GLN A 72 12.95 -14.61 2.22
N GLU A 73 12.09 -13.78 1.66
CA GLU A 73 10.64 -13.95 1.66
C GLU A 73 10.12 -14.51 0.32
N PRO A 74 8.88 -15.06 0.29
CA PRO A 74 8.19 -15.40 -0.94
C PRO A 74 8.11 -14.24 -1.96
N SER A 75 7.75 -14.60 -3.18
CA SER A 75 7.55 -13.63 -4.26
C SER A 75 6.21 -12.91 -4.14
N GLY A 76 6.17 -11.64 -4.56
CA GLY A 76 4.95 -10.87 -4.77
C GLY A 76 4.19 -11.20 -6.05
N VAL A 77 4.52 -12.31 -6.73
CA VAL A 77 3.97 -12.73 -8.02
C VAL A 77 2.43 -12.66 -8.08
N ILE A 78 1.94 -12.12 -9.19
CA ILE A 78 0.53 -12.02 -9.54
C ILE A 78 0.22 -13.08 -10.58
N ARG A 79 -0.88 -13.80 -10.41
CA ARG A 79 -1.22 -14.93 -11.28
C ARG A 79 -2.64 -14.84 -11.76
N ALA A 80 -2.86 -15.24 -13.01
CA ALA A 80 -4.19 -15.45 -13.55
C ALA A 80 -4.46 -16.93 -13.79
N TYR A 81 -5.57 -17.40 -13.25
CA TYR A 81 -6.05 -18.76 -13.43
C TYR A 81 -7.33 -18.75 -14.24
N ASP A 82 -7.57 -19.78 -15.05
CA ASP A 82 -8.85 -19.97 -15.71
C ASP A 82 -9.95 -20.18 -14.66
N ALA A 83 -11.03 -19.41 -14.72
CA ALA A 83 -12.07 -19.46 -13.71
C ALA A 83 -12.87 -20.76 -13.74
N ALA A 84 -12.94 -21.46 -14.87
CA ALA A 84 -13.70 -22.71 -14.96
C ALA A 84 -12.90 -23.90 -14.39
N THR A 85 -11.60 -23.94 -14.63
CA THR A 85 -10.75 -25.12 -14.41
C THR A 85 -9.70 -24.90 -13.32
N GLY A 86 -9.33 -23.67 -13.00
CA GLY A 86 -8.21 -23.36 -12.11
C GLY A 86 -6.84 -23.51 -12.77
N ALA A 87 -6.75 -23.77 -14.08
CA ALA A 87 -5.47 -23.86 -14.76
C ALA A 87 -4.74 -22.50 -14.78
N LEU A 88 -3.43 -22.48 -14.49
CA LEU A 88 -2.62 -21.26 -14.57
C LEU A 88 -2.51 -20.80 -16.04
N VAL A 89 -2.91 -19.57 -16.33
CA VAL A 89 -2.90 -18.97 -17.67
C VAL A 89 -1.62 -18.16 -17.89
N TRP A 90 -1.31 -17.27 -16.95
CA TRP A 90 -0.10 -16.46 -16.94
C TRP A 90 0.32 -16.10 -15.51
N ASN A 91 1.59 -15.75 -15.34
CA ASN A 91 2.12 -15.17 -14.11
C ASN A 91 2.84 -13.86 -14.41
N TRP A 92 2.91 -12.93 -13.47
CA TRP A 92 3.72 -11.74 -13.60
C TRP A 92 4.43 -11.48 -12.28
N ASP A 93 5.75 -11.44 -12.34
CA ASP A 93 6.65 -11.20 -11.21
C ASP A 93 7.44 -9.93 -11.50
N SER A 94 7.30 -8.92 -10.65
CA SER A 94 7.97 -7.62 -10.81
C SER A 94 9.50 -7.74 -10.81
N GLY A 95 10.08 -8.80 -10.23
CA GLY A 95 11.52 -9.07 -10.33
C GLY A 95 11.98 -9.56 -11.70
N ASN A 96 11.10 -10.25 -12.43
CA ASN A 96 11.35 -10.80 -13.77
C ASN A 96 10.12 -10.58 -14.69
N PRO A 97 9.84 -9.31 -15.06
CA PRO A 97 8.56 -8.88 -15.62
C PRO A 97 8.27 -9.40 -17.03
N ASP A 98 9.30 -9.82 -17.76
CA ASP A 98 9.18 -10.29 -19.15
C ASP A 98 8.77 -11.77 -19.23
N GLN A 99 9.02 -12.54 -18.18
CA GLN A 99 8.63 -13.95 -18.11
C GLN A 99 7.19 -14.08 -17.61
N THR A 100 6.26 -14.04 -18.55
CA THR A 100 4.82 -14.06 -18.25
C THR A 100 4.15 -15.43 -18.40
N THR A 101 4.86 -16.39 -18.98
CA THR A 101 4.37 -17.75 -19.15
C THR A 101 4.56 -18.57 -17.87
N PRO A 102 3.69 -19.57 -17.61
CA PRO A 102 3.84 -20.50 -16.49
C PRO A 102 5.27 -21.07 -16.41
N LEU A 103 5.89 -20.95 -15.23
CA LEU A 103 7.24 -21.43 -15.04
C LEU A 103 7.34 -22.97 -15.16
N PRO A 104 8.41 -23.50 -15.78
CA PRO A 104 8.69 -24.92 -15.75
C PRO A 104 8.90 -25.47 -14.32
N ALA A 105 8.72 -26.78 -14.17
CA ALA A 105 9.01 -27.46 -12.91
C ALA A 105 10.46 -27.22 -12.45
N GLY A 106 10.64 -26.95 -11.15
CA GLY A 106 11.94 -26.68 -10.53
C GLY A 106 12.42 -25.24 -10.64
N GLN A 107 11.75 -24.37 -11.41
CA GLN A 107 12.02 -22.93 -11.38
C GLN A 107 11.18 -22.25 -10.29
N THR A 108 11.67 -21.12 -9.78
CA THR A 108 10.98 -20.32 -8.76
C THR A 108 10.87 -18.87 -9.21
N TYR A 109 9.89 -18.17 -8.66
CA TYR A 109 9.77 -16.72 -8.79
C TYR A 109 10.88 -15.99 -8.01
N THR A 110 11.00 -14.69 -8.25
CA THR A 110 11.96 -13.79 -7.61
C THR A 110 11.55 -13.55 -6.16
N ALA A 111 12.47 -13.81 -5.22
CA ALA A 111 12.23 -13.56 -3.81
C ALA A 111 12.08 -12.06 -3.51
N ASN A 112 11.20 -11.73 -2.55
CA ASN A 112 10.88 -10.36 -2.12
C ASN A 112 10.45 -9.39 -3.24
N SER A 113 9.98 -9.90 -4.38
CA SER A 113 9.50 -8.99 -5.42
C SER A 113 8.26 -8.24 -4.94
N PRO A 114 8.09 -6.94 -5.29
CA PRO A 114 6.94 -6.14 -4.89
C PRO A 114 5.62 -6.87 -5.09
N ASN A 115 4.81 -6.91 -4.03
CA ASN A 115 3.57 -7.67 -3.99
C ASN A 115 2.33 -6.80 -4.31
N MET A 116 1.22 -7.46 -4.61
CA MET A 116 -0.11 -6.86 -4.65
C MET A 116 -0.96 -7.49 -3.53
N TRP A 117 -0.93 -6.85 -2.37
CA TRP A 117 -1.72 -7.25 -1.21
C TRP A 117 -3.15 -6.68 -1.23
N SER A 118 -3.42 -5.67 -2.06
CA SER A 118 -4.76 -5.11 -2.27
C SER A 118 -5.48 -5.76 -3.46
N THR A 119 -6.55 -5.15 -3.97
CA THR A 119 -7.34 -5.68 -5.09
C THR A 119 -7.06 -4.89 -6.38
N PRO A 120 -6.81 -5.55 -7.53
CA PRO A 120 -6.66 -4.85 -8.80
C PRO A 120 -8.01 -4.41 -9.39
N SER A 121 -7.98 -3.64 -10.47
CA SER A 121 -9.16 -3.37 -11.31
C SER A 121 -8.87 -3.76 -12.77
N ALA A 122 -9.91 -4.00 -13.56
CA ALA A 122 -9.75 -4.36 -14.97
C ALA A 122 -10.72 -3.61 -15.87
N ASP A 123 -10.28 -3.29 -17.09
CA ASP A 123 -11.11 -2.81 -18.19
C ASP A 123 -11.06 -3.85 -19.31
N GLU A 124 -12.10 -4.69 -19.39
CA GLU A 124 -12.17 -5.76 -20.39
C GLU A 124 -12.25 -5.25 -21.83
N LYS A 125 -12.74 -4.01 -22.04
CA LYS A 125 -12.79 -3.43 -23.39
C LYS A 125 -11.40 -3.04 -23.88
N LEU A 126 -10.54 -2.59 -22.96
CA LEU A 126 -9.14 -2.29 -23.24
C LEU A 126 -8.25 -3.54 -23.14
N GLY A 127 -8.73 -4.61 -22.52
CA GLY A 127 -7.93 -5.80 -22.22
C GLY A 127 -6.83 -5.50 -21.21
N LEU A 128 -7.06 -4.57 -20.27
CA LEU A 128 -6.06 -4.11 -19.30
C LEU A 128 -6.45 -4.46 -17.87
N LEU A 129 -5.46 -4.85 -17.09
CA LEU A 129 -5.49 -5.07 -15.64
C LEU A 129 -4.63 -3.99 -14.97
N TYR A 130 -5.13 -3.33 -13.93
CA TYR A 130 -4.44 -2.30 -13.18
C TYR A 130 -4.08 -2.83 -11.79
N VAL A 131 -2.78 -2.98 -11.58
CA VAL A 131 -2.18 -3.57 -10.40
C VAL A 131 -1.59 -2.47 -9.52
N PRO A 132 -2.15 -2.21 -8.33
CA PRO A 132 -1.49 -1.44 -7.29
C PRO A 132 -0.41 -2.29 -6.60
N LEU A 133 0.81 -1.77 -6.49
CA LEU A 133 1.94 -2.50 -5.91
C LEU A 133 2.44 -1.86 -4.62
N GLY A 134 2.89 -2.72 -3.71
CA GLY A 134 3.73 -2.32 -2.59
C GLY A 134 5.20 -2.21 -3.00
N ASN A 135 6.11 -2.31 -2.04
CA ASN A 135 7.56 -2.30 -2.25
C ASN A 135 8.22 -3.67 -1.98
N GLN A 136 9.54 -3.73 -2.12
CA GLN A 136 10.33 -4.91 -1.71
C GLN A 136 10.58 -4.87 -0.21
N THR A 137 10.34 -6.01 0.43
CA THR A 137 10.69 -6.28 1.83
C THR A 137 12.20 -6.59 1.96
N PRO A 138 12.88 -6.12 3.02
CA PRO A 138 12.43 -5.15 4.02
C PRO A 138 12.24 -3.72 3.48
N ASP A 139 11.17 -3.08 3.90
CA ASP A 139 10.63 -1.86 3.28
C ASP A 139 11.53 -0.65 3.50
N GLN A 140 12.12 -0.56 4.69
CA GLN A 140 13.00 0.55 5.09
C GLN A 140 14.44 0.39 4.62
N LEU A 141 14.76 -0.69 3.89
CA LEU A 141 16.10 -0.99 3.39
C LEU A 141 16.05 -1.24 1.88
N GLY A 142 16.51 -0.27 1.10
CA GLY A 142 16.52 -0.31 -0.36
C GLY A 142 17.82 -0.80 -0.99
N ALA A 143 18.87 -0.98 -0.19
CA ALA A 143 20.17 -1.41 -0.67
C ALA A 143 20.12 -2.73 -1.46
N GLY A 144 20.68 -2.71 -2.67
CA GLY A 144 20.79 -3.91 -3.52
C GLY A 144 19.52 -4.30 -4.29
N ARG A 145 18.46 -3.48 -4.28
CA ARG A 145 17.28 -3.67 -5.15
C ARG A 145 17.71 -3.75 -6.62
N SER A 146 17.14 -4.71 -7.35
CA SER A 146 17.35 -4.81 -8.79
C SER A 146 16.64 -3.66 -9.51
N ALA A 147 17.08 -3.32 -10.73
CA ALA A 147 16.45 -2.27 -11.53
C ALA A 147 14.95 -2.54 -11.80
N ASN A 148 14.56 -3.82 -11.92
CA ASN A 148 13.16 -4.18 -12.11
C ASN A 148 12.35 -3.94 -10.83
N VAL A 149 12.83 -4.41 -9.68
CA VAL A 149 12.18 -4.16 -8.40
C VAL A 149 12.07 -2.67 -8.13
N GLU A 150 13.15 -1.93 -8.37
CA GLU A 150 13.20 -0.48 -8.20
C GLU A 150 12.16 0.22 -9.07
N LYS A 151 11.92 -0.25 -10.30
CA LYS A 151 10.94 0.31 -11.23
C LYS A 151 9.48 0.04 -10.84
N PHE A 152 9.19 -1.13 -10.25
CA PHE A 152 7.81 -1.56 -9.96
C PHE A 152 7.39 -1.35 -8.50
N SER A 153 8.32 -1.05 -7.60
CA SER A 153 7.99 -0.71 -6.20
C SER A 153 7.12 0.54 -6.13
N SER A 154 6.13 0.50 -5.24
CA SER A 154 5.24 1.61 -4.89
C SER A 154 4.65 2.26 -6.14
N SER A 155 4.01 1.45 -6.98
CA SER A 155 3.58 1.86 -8.33
C SER A 155 2.19 1.36 -8.68
N ILE A 156 1.60 1.98 -9.71
CA ILE A 156 0.45 1.43 -10.43
C ILE A 156 0.98 0.88 -11.75
N THR A 157 0.77 -0.40 -12.00
CA THR A 157 1.21 -1.08 -13.22
C THR A 157 0.01 -1.58 -14.01
N ALA A 158 -0.06 -1.24 -15.30
CA ALA A 158 -1.00 -1.89 -16.20
C ALA A 158 -0.38 -3.11 -16.86
N LEU A 159 -1.08 -4.23 -16.76
CA LEU A 159 -0.77 -5.48 -17.45
C LEU A 159 -1.82 -5.75 -18.52
N ASP A 160 -1.43 -6.43 -19.58
CA ASP A 160 -2.37 -7.03 -20.51
C ASP A 160 -3.13 -8.17 -19.79
N LEU A 161 -4.46 -8.11 -19.83
CA LEU A 161 -5.34 -9.02 -19.08
C LEU A 161 -5.19 -10.48 -19.51
N ASN A 162 -4.78 -10.73 -20.75
CA ASN A 162 -4.72 -12.08 -21.32
C ASN A 162 -3.33 -12.70 -21.24
N THR A 163 -2.29 -11.89 -21.16
CA THR A 163 -0.90 -12.35 -21.21
C THR A 163 -0.08 -11.99 -19.98
N GLY A 164 -0.52 -11.05 -19.15
CA GLY A 164 0.26 -10.53 -18.02
C GLY A 164 1.41 -9.60 -18.41
N GLN A 165 1.56 -9.27 -19.70
CA GLN A 165 2.65 -8.40 -20.17
C GLN A 165 2.45 -6.95 -19.72
N VAL A 166 3.54 -6.30 -19.31
CA VAL A 166 3.51 -4.90 -18.89
C VAL A 166 3.16 -3.99 -20.07
N ARG A 167 2.19 -3.10 -19.86
CA ARG A 167 1.75 -2.10 -20.83
C ARG A 167 2.26 -0.72 -20.47
N TRP A 168 2.18 -0.37 -19.20
CA TRP A 168 2.79 0.84 -18.64
C TRP A 168 2.96 0.68 -17.12
N VAL A 169 3.83 1.50 -16.54
CA VAL A 169 4.01 1.62 -15.09
C VAL A 169 4.09 3.10 -14.71
N ARG A 170 3.44 3.47 -13.60
CA ARG A 170 3.56 4.78 -12.98
C ARG A 170 4.00 4.60 -11.53
N GLN A 171 5.26 4.90 -11.27
CA GLN A 171 5.80 4.89 -9.91
C GLN A 171 5.29 6.09 -9.11
N THR A 172 4.95 5.85 -7.85
CA THR A 172 4.42 6.87 -6.91
C THR A 172 5.45 7.27 -5.84
N VAL A 173 6.47 6.43 -5.62
CA VAL A 173 7.64 6.75 -4.78
C VAL A 173 8.88 6.18 -5.43
N HIS A 174 9.86 7.02 -5.71
CA HIS A 174 11.20 6.60 -6.10
C HIS A 174 11.96 6.07 -4.89
N HIS A 175 12.55 4.89 -5.00
CA HIS A 175 13.34 4.28 -3.94
C HIS A 175 12.68 4.33 -2.56
N ASP A 176 11.56 3.63 -2.44
CA ASP A 176 10.72 3.67 -1.24
C ASP A 176 11.43 3.06 -0.01
N LEU A 177 11.60 3.86 1.04
CA LEU A 177 12.16 3.48 2.34
C LEU A 177 11.16 3.63 3.49
N TRP A 178 9.88 3.82 3.18
CA TRP A 178 8.87 4.31 4.13
C TRP A 178 7.63 3.44 4.19
N ASP A 179 7.59 2.34 3.44
CA ASP A 179 6.38 1.50 3.29
C ASP A 179 5.21 2.36 2.77
N MET A 180 5.43 2.95 1.59
CA MET A 180 4.51 3.88 0.93
C MET A 180 3.87 3.23 -0.29
N ASP A 181 3.30 2.06 -0.09
CA ASP A 181 2.54 1.32 -1.08
C ASP A 181 1.43 2.13 -1.77
N VAL A 182 0.95 1.59 -2.89
CA VAL A 182 -0.40 1.87 -3.40
C VAL A 182 -1.35 0.85 -2.74
N PRO A 183 -2.11 1.25 -1.70
CA PRO A 183 -2.70 0.28 -0.77
C PRO A 183 -4.11 -0.19 -1.19
N ALA A 184 -4.66 0.35 -2.28
CA ALA A 184 -6.07 0.15 -2.61
C ALA A 184 -6.32 0.02 -4.10
N GLN A 185 -7.51 -0.49 -4.42
CA GLN A 185 -7.98 -0.70 -5.77
C GLN A 185 -8.03 0.62 -6.58
N PRO A 186 -7.35 0.68 -7.75
CA PRO A 186 -7.53 1.79 -8.68
C PRO A 186 -8.97 1.85 -9.18
N SER A 187 -9.65 2.99 -8.99
CA SER A 187 -11.03 3.18 -9.42
C SER A 187 -11.10 3.65 -10.88
N LEU A 188 -11.86 2.97 -11.73
CA LEU A 188 -11.98 3.31 -13.15
C LEU A 188 -13.16 4.26 -13.39
N ILE A 189 -12.90 5.37 -14.08
CA ILE A 189 -13.91 6.41 -14.37
C ILE A 189 -13.60 7.09 -15.70
N ASP A 190 -14.63 7.54 -16.40
CA ASP A 190 -14.46 8.44 -17.54
C ASP A 190 -14.60 9.90 -17.08
N ILE A 191 -13.57 10.71 -17.32
CA ILE A 191 -13.49 12.13 -16.90
C ILE A 191 -13.75 13.03 -18.10
N THR A 192 -14.69 13.96 -17.96
CA THR A 192 -14.99 14.98 -18.96
C THR A 192 -14.15 16.21 -18.67
N LYS A 193 -13.23 16.53 -19.57
CA LYS A 193 -12.38 17.72 -19.50
C LYS A 193 -13.16 19.00 -19.79
N PRO A 194 -12.60 20.19 -19.44
CA PRO A 194 -13.26 21.48 -19.70
C PRO A 194 -13.56 21.75 -21.18
N ASP A 195 -12.81 21.15 -22.10
CA ASP A 195 -13.02 21.24 -23.55
C ASP A 195 -14.08 20.26 -24.09
N GLY A 196 -14.73 19.49 -23.21
CA GLY A 196 -15.74 18.49 -23.56
C GLY A 196 -15.17 17.13 -23.97
N THR A 197 -13.85 16.97 -24.04
CA THR A 197 -13.24 15.67 -24.34
C THR A 197 -13.38 14.71 -23.17
N VAL A 198 -13.56 13.43 -23.46
CA VAL A 198 -13.68 12.38 -22.44
C VAL A 198 -12.39 11.58 -22.40
N VAL A 199 -11.80 11.48 -21.21
CA VAL A 199 -10.62 10.67 -20.94
C VAL A 199 -11.02 9.46 -20.11
N GLN A 200 -10.63 8.28 -20.58
CA GLN A 200 -10.73 7.05 -19.82
C GLN A 200 -9.67 7.08 -18.72
N ALA A 201 -10.09 7.40 -17.50
CA ALA A 201 -9.20 7.59 -16.36
C ALA A 201 -9.25 6.42 -15.36
N LEU A 202 -8.22 6.37 -14.53
CA LEU A 202 -8.19 5.64 -13.28
C LEU A 202 -7.78 6.61 -12.15
N VAL A 203 -8.24 6.33 -10.93
CA VAL A 203 -7.87 7.05 -9.72
C VAL A 203 -7.20 6.08 -8.76
N GLY A 204 -5.91 6.27 -8.51
CA GLY A 204 -5.13 5.49 -7.55
C GLY A 204 -4.82 6.31 -6.29
N PRO A 205 -5.49 6.05 -5.15
CA PRO A 205 -5.10 6.64 -3.87
C PRO A 205 -3.85 5.96 -3.31
N THR A 206 -3.00 6.72 -2.61
CA THR A 206 -1.73 6.20 -2.09
C THR A 206 -1.53 6.47 -0.60
N LYS A 207 -0.60 5.71 0.04
CA LYS A 207 -0.20 5.97 1.43
C LYS A 207 0.39 7.38 1.61
N GLN A 208 1.00 7.97 0.58
CA GLN A 208 1.57 9.32 0.68
C GLN A 208 0.51 10.43 0.76
N GLY A 209 -0.75 10.13 0.41
CA GLY A 209 -1.88 11.07 0.36
C GLY A 209 -2.12 11.69 -1.01
N ASP A 210 -1.28 11.37 -1.99
CA ASP A 210 -1.44 11.77 -3.36
C ASP A 210 -2.52 10.92 -4.04
N LEU A 211 -3.34 11.55 -4.91
CA LEU A 211 -4.28 10.83 -5.76
C LEU A 211 -3.79 10.90 -7.20
N TYR A 212 -3.37 9.76 -7.74
CA TYR A 212 -2.91 9.67 -9.12
C TYR A 212 -4.11 9.47 -10.04
N VAL A 213 -4.47 10.52 -10.77
CA VAL A 213 -5.53 10.46 -11.79
C VAL A 213 -4.86 10.33 -13.15
N LEU A 214 -4.89 9.12 -13.71
CA LEU A 214 -4.12 8.75 -14.90
C LEU A 214 -5.06 8.35 -16.04
N ASP A 215 -4.68 8.60 -17.30
CA ASP A 215 -5.31 7.98 -18.46
C ASP A 215 -5.02 6.49 -18.38
N ARG A 216 -6.07 5.68 -18.18
CA ARG A 216 -5.92 4.25 -17.91
C ARG A 216 -5.39 3.46 -19.10
N ARG A 217 -5.31 4.05 -20.29
CA ARG A 217 -4.72 3.41 -21.48
C ARG A 217 -3.21 3.55 -21.52
N THR A 218 -2.67 4.66 -21.02
CA THR A 218 -1.26 5.04 -21.21
C THR A 218 -0.49 5.22 -19.90
N GLY A 219 -1.18 5.40 -18.78
CA GLY A 219 -0.58 5.74 -17.49
C GLY A 219 -0.19 7.22 -17.38
N GLU A 220 -0.51 8.05 -18.38
CA GLU A 220 -0.19 9.48 -18.38
C GLU A 220 -1.09 10.28 -17.43
N PRO A 221 -0.57 11.28 -16.70
CA PRO A 221 -1.35 12.07 -15.76
C PRO A 221 -2.46 12.88 -16.46
N VAL A 222 -3.69 12.74 -15.98
CA VAL A 222 -4.82 13.64 -16.31
C VAL A 222 -4.76 14.88 -15.43
N ILE A 223 -4.44 14.70 -14.14
CA ILE A 223 -4.03 15.75 -13.22
C ILE A 223 -2.51 15.69 -13.10
N ALA A 224 -1.85 16.84 -13.20
CA ALA A 224 -0.40 16.91 -13.29
C ALA A 224 0.29 16.26 -12.07
N VAL A 225 1.44 15.65 -12.36
CA VAL A 225 2.34 15.07 -11.37
C VAL A 225 3.69 15.74 -11.55
N ASN A 226 4.20 16.33 -10.47
CA ASN A 226 5.42 17.13 -10.46
C ASN A 226 6.50 16.45 -9.62
N GLU A 227 7.75 16.49 -10.10
CA GLU A 227 8.91 16.08 -9.31
C GLU A 227 9.24 17.17 -8.29
N VAL A 228 9.18 16.83 -7.00
CA VAL A 228 9.54 17.75 -5.90
C VAL A 228 10.82 17.28 -5.20
N PRO A 229 11.69 18.18 -4.74
CA PRO A 229 12.87 17.80 -3.97
C PRO A 229 12.51 16.99 -2.73
N ALA A 230 13.30 15.95 -2.44
CA ALA A 230 13.14 15.10 -1.26
C ALA A 230 14.39 15.12 -0.36
N PRO A 231 14.24 14.92 0.96
CA PRO A 231 15.37 14.85 1.88
C PRO A 231 16.35 13.73 1.51
N GLY A 232 17.65 14.03 1.63
CA GLY A 232 18.74 13.09 1.35
C GLY A 232 19.16 12.24 2.55
N GLY A 233 20.31 11.58 2.46
CA GLY A 233 21.05 11.06 3.63
C GLY A 233 20.51 9.75 4.20
N ALA A 234 20.37 8.72 3.37
CA ALA A 234 20.17 7.35 3.83
C ALA A 234 21.40 6.83 4.60
N ILE A 235 21.26 5.65 5.20
CA ILE A 235 22.35 4.92 5.84
C ILE A 235 23.45 4.50 4.85
N GLU A 236 24.61 4.14 5.40
CA GLU A 236 25.72 3.58 4.61
C GLU A 236 25.28 2.34 3.82
N GLY A 237 25.64 2.31 2.54
CA GLY A 237 25.29 1.23 1.62
C GLY A 237 23.93 1.39 0.94
N ASP A 238 23.15 2.41 1.32
CA ASP A 238 21.86 2.74 0.71
C ASP A 238 21.82 4.19 0.21
N HIS A 239 20.71 4.59 -0.42
CA HIS A 239 20.54 5.92 -0.99
C HIS A 239 19.10 6.43 -0.87
N THR A 240 18.90 7.70 -1.23
CA THR A 240 17.57 8.31 -1.38
C THR A 240 17.46 8.91 -2.78
N SER A 241 16.26 8.91 -3.36
CA SER A 241 16.01 9.68 -4.59
C SER A 241 16.09 11.20 -4.31
N PRO A 242 16.70 12.01 -5.19
CA PRO A 242 16.75 13.47 -5.03
C PRO A 242 15.38 14.14 -5.17
N THR A 243 14.46 13.52 -5.91
CA THR A 243 13.09 14.00 -6.10
C THR A 243 12.07 12.88 -5.90
N GLN A 244 10.82 13.28 -5.70
CA GLN A 244 9.67 12.37 -5.59
C GLN A 244 8.51 12.91 -6.41
N PRO A 245 7.70 12.05 -7.05
CA PRO A 245 6.53 12.47 -7.80
C PRO A 245 5.41 12.86 -6.85
N VAL A 246 4.74 13.98 -7.11
CA VAL A 246 3.63 14.49 -6.31
C VAL A 246 2.50 14.93 -7.22
N SER A 247 1.29 14.42 -6.98
CA SER A 247 0.09 14.81 -7.73
C SER A 247 -0.41 16.17 -7.28
N ASP A 248 -0.87 16.99 -8.22
CA ASP A 248 -1.55 18.26 -7.90
C ASP A 248 -2.86 18.04 -7.12
N LEU A 249 -3.47 16.86 -7.25
CA LEU A 249 -4.55 16.43 -6.37
C LEU A 249 -3.97 15.60 -5.22
N THR A 250 -3.74 16.25 -4.09
CA THR A 250 -3.11 15.62 -2.93
C THR A 250 -3.75 16.04 -1.61
N PHE A 251 -3.81 15.07 -0.70
CA PHE A 251 -4.16 15.23 0.71
C PHE A 251 -2.93 15.24 1.61
N MET A 252 -1.72 15.35 1.03
CA MET A 252 -0.45 15.45 1.76
C MET A 252 -0.55 16.48 2.90
N PRO A 253 -0.18 16.10 4.13
CA PRO A 253 -0.15 17.03 5.24
C PRO A 253 1.04 18.00 5.12
N LYS A 254 0.93 19.15 5.78
CA LYS A 254 2.09 20.03 5.99
C LYS A 254 3.12 19.34 6.89
N PRO A 255 4.43 19.60 6.72
CA PRO A 255 5.44 19.13 7.65
C PRO A 255 5.13 19.56 9.09
N LEU A 256 5.32 18.65 10.04
CA LEU A 256 5.16 18.91 11.46
C LEU A 256 6.26 19.82 12.01
N THR A 257 5.91 20.60 13.01
CA THR A 257 6.82 21.44 13.78
C THR A 257 6.64 21.19 15.27
N GLY A 258 7.54 21.74 16.09
CA GLY A 258 7.38 21.66 17.54
C GLY A 258 6.10 22.32 18.08
N ALA A 259 5.46 23.19 17.30
CA ALA A 259 4.17 23.79 17.65
C ALA A 259 2.99 22.83 17.42
N ASP A 260 3.16 21.80 16.58
CA ASP A 260 2.15 20.79 16.30
C ASP A 260 2.16 19.65 17.33
N MET A 261 3.08 19.70 18.31
CA MET A 261 3.14 18.73 19.40
C MET A 261 2.00 18.95 20.38
N TRP A 262 1.32 17.86 20.69
CA TRP A 262 0.09 17.82 21.48
C TRP A 262 0.21 16.80 22.60
N GLY A 263 -0.66 16.94 23.60
CA GLY A 263 -0.78 16.01 24.70
C GLY A 263 -1.97 16.38 25.57
N LEU A 264 -2.44 15.44 26.37
CA LEU A 264 -3.58 15.67 27.28
C LEU A 264 -3.20 16.64 28.43
N THR A 265 -1.91 16.67 28.79
CA THR A 265 -1.36 17.55 29.83
C THR A 265 -0.13 18.29 29.31
N MET A 266 0.30 19.34 30.03
CA MET A 266 1.55 20.05 29.68
C MET A 266 2.80 19.16 29.75
N PHE A 267 2.83 18.15 30.62
CA PHE A 267 3.95 17.21 30.71
C PHE A 267 3.97 16.22 29.54
N ASP A 268 2.77 15.80 29.12
CA ASP A 268 2.57 14.93 27.96
C ASP A 268 3.03 15.63 26.67
N GLN A 269 2.57 16.88 26.49
CA GLN A 269 3.00 17.74 25.39
C GLN A 269 4.52 17.99 25.42
N LEU A 270 5.10 18.24 26.60
CA LEU A 270 6.54 18.44 26.76
C LEU A 270 7.33 17.18 26.37
N ALA A 271 6.89 15.99 26.80
CA ALA A 271 7.52 14.72 26.45
C ALA A 271 7.51 14.51 24.93
N CYS A 272 6.36 14.70 24.29
CA CYS A 272 6.24 14.64 22.83
C CYS A 272 7.17 15.63 22.12
N ARG A 273 7.29 16.86 22.64
CA ARG A 273 8.17 17.87 22.06
C ARG A 273 9.65 17.55 22.23
N ILE A 274 10.06 17.00 23.37
CA ILE A 274 11.44 16.54 23.60
C ILE A 274 11.76 15.41 22.62
N GLU A 275 10.87 14.43 22.49
CA GLU A 275 11.08 13.31 21.57
C GLU A 275 11.13 13.76 20.12
N PHE A 276 10.21 14.64 19.68
CA PHE A 276 10.22 15.22 18.34
C PHE A 276 11.56 15.92 18.01
N GLN A 277 12.14 16.64 18.97
CA GLN A 277 13.44 17.30 18.78
C GLN A 277 14.62 16.32 18.76
N GLY A 278 14.45 15.13 19.33
CA GLY A 278 15.44 14.05 19.30
C GLY A 278 15.43 13.25 18.00
N LEU A 279 14.33 13.28 17.25
CA LEU A 279 14.17 12.57 15.98
C LEU A 279 14.65 13.42 14.80
N ARG A 280 15.13 12.75 13.76
CA ARG A 280 15.36 13.38 12.47
C ARG A 280 14.03 13.62 11.75
N TYR A 281 13.79 14.85 11.31
CA TYR A 281 12.61 15.20 10.52
C TYR A 281 12.84 16.45 9.67
N GLU A 282 12.89 16.26 8.36
CA GLU A 282 13.01 17.31 7.34
C GLU A 282 11.75 17.40 6.46
N GLY A 283 10.70 16.64 6.81
CA GLY A 283 9.44 16.56 6.08
C GLY A 283 9.12 15.14 5.63
N ARG A 284 8.16 15.02 4.70
CA ARG A 284 7.85 13.75 4.05
C ARG A 284 9.10 13.24 3.32
N TYR A 285 9.33 11.93 3.39
CA TYR A 285 10.51 11.27 2.84
C TYR A 285 11.84 11.55 3.58
N THR A 286 11.81 11.99 4.84
CA THR A 286 13.00 11.84 5.69
C THR A 286 13.31 10.36 5.86
N PRO A 287 14.49 9.87 5.43
CA PRO A 287 14.78 8.43 5.46
C PRO A 287 14.90 7.92 6.91
N PRO A 288 14.61 6.63 7.16
CA PRO A 288 14.94 5.97 8.42
C PRO A 288 16.42 6.16 8.79
N SER A 289 16.70 6.28 10.08
CA SER A 289 18.06 6.54 10.59
C SER A 289 18.32 5.84 11.92
N VAL A 290 19.61 5.70 12.28
CA VAL A 290 20.02 5.13 13.58
C VAL A 290 19.62 6.03 14.75
N GLN A 291 19.62 7.35 14.54
CA GLN A 291 19.10 8.33 15.50
C GLN A 291 17.59 8.16 15.76
N GLY A 292 16.87 7.59 14.79
CA GLY A 292 15.41 7.60 14.74
C GLY A 292 14.91 8.77 13.90
N SER A 293 13.95 8.46 13.03
CA SER A 293 13.32 9.41 12.14
C SER A 293 11.82 9.46 12.39
N LEU A 294 11.22 10.64 12.24
CA LEU A 294 9.78 10.79 12.21
C LEU A 294 9.30 10.60 10.76
N ILE A 295 8.34 9.72 10.55
CA ILE A 295 7.71 9.46 9.26
C ILE A 295 6.30 10.04 9.29
N TYR A 296 6.04 11.04 8.44
CA TYR A 296 4.75 11.71 8.36
C TYR A 296 4.39 12.12 6.92
N PRO A 297 3.24 11.66 6.36
CA PRO A 297 2.31 10.68 6.94
C PRO A 297 3.05 9.37 7.29
N GLY A 298 2.65 8.69 8.35
CA GLY A 298 3.31 7.47 8.80
C GLY A 298 3.03 6.28 7.90
N ASN A 299 3.60 5.12 8.24
CA ASN A 299 3.45 3.84 7.53
C ASN A 299 1.99 3.41 7.29
N PHE A 300 1.10 3.83 8.18
CA PHE A 300 -0.34 3.60 8.02
C PHE A 300 -0.94 4.31 6.79
N GLY A 301 -0.25 5.31 6.26
CA GLY A 301 -0.66 6.07 5.10
C GLY A 301 -1.77 7.07 5.36
N THR A 302 -1.94 7.99 4.40
CA THR A 302 -3.07 8.91 4.33
C THR A 302 -4.30 8.21 3.81
N PHE A 303 -4.16 7.45 2.71
CA PHE A 303 -5.13 6.46 2.28
C PHE A 303 -4.56 5.07 2.51
N ASN A 304 -5.44 4.11 2.76
CA ASN A 304 -5.08 2.72 2.99
C ASN A 304 -6.10 1.78 2.31
N TRP A 305 -6.19 0.51 2.71
CA TRP A 305 -6.96 -0.55 2.03
C TRP A 305 -8.45 -0.25 1.80
N GLY A 306 -9.05 0.65 2.58
CA GLY A 306 -10.43 1.11 2.34
C GLY A 306 -10.64 1.83 1.00
N GLY A 307 -9.57 2.33 0.39
CA GLY A 307 -9.63 3.00 -0.90
C GLY A 307 -10.48 4.27 -0.90
N VAL A 308 -11.13 4.51 -2.03
CA VAL A 308 -11.95 5.71 -2.28
C VAL A 308 -13.20 5.31 -3.04
N ALA A 309 -14.24 6.13 -2.94
CA ALA A 309 -15.45 5.98 -3.73
C ALA A 309 -15.52 7.13 -4.73
N VAL A 310 -15.95 6.83 -5.94
CA VAL A 310 -16.02 7.81 -7.02
C VAL A 310 -17.44 7.86 -7.55
N ASP A 311 -18.02 9.07 -7.59
CA ASP A 311 -19.29 9.34 -8.26
C ASP A 311 -19.02 9.57 -9.76
N PRO A 312 -19.44 8.66 -10.66
CA PRO A 312 -19.15 8.79 -12.09
C PRO A 312 -19.98 9.89 -12.78
N VAL A 313 -21.11 10.31 -12.19
CA VAL A 313 -21.97 11.35 -12.76
C VAL A 313 -21.44 12.73 -12.41
N ARG A 314 -21.08 12.94 -11.13
CA ARG A 314 -20.54 14.22 -10.66
C ARG A 314 -19.02 14.35 -10.89
N GLN A 315 -18.34 13.24 -11.15
CA GLN A 315 -16.88 13.15 -11.29
C GLN A 315 -16.17 13.66 -10.03
N VAL A 316 -16.70 13.24 -8.88
CA VAL A 316 -16.20 13.59 -7.54
C VAL A 316 -15.76 12.33 -6.82
N LEU A 317 -14.62 12.41 -6.16
CA LEU A 317 -14.10 11.38 -5.28
C LEU A 317 -14.48 11.70 -3.83
N PHE A 318 -14.79 10.68 -3.06
CA PHE A 318 -14.91 10.69 -1.61
C PHE A 318 -13.91 9.72 -0.99
N GLY A 319 -13.25 10.15 0.07
CA GLY A 319 -12.22 9.37 0.76
C GLY A 319 -12.11 9.75 2.23
N MET A 320 -11.33 8.95 2.97
CA MET A 320 -11.13 9.14 4.40
C MET A 320 -9.65 9.35 4.74
N PRO A 321 -9.05 10.51 4.40
CA PRO A 321 -7.64 10.72 4.64
C PRO A 321 -7.33 10.74 6.14
N THR A 322 -6.34 9.94 6.52
CA THR A 322 -5.83 9.76 7.89
C THR A 322 -4.47 10.43 8.04
N TYR A 323 -4.16 10.90 9.25
CA TYR A 323 -2.93 11.62 9.56
C TYR A 323 -2.40 11.12 10.90
N LEU A 324 -1.48 10.16 10.84
CA LEU A 324 -0.77 9.61 12.00
C LEU A 324 0.71 9.56 11.69
N ALA A 325 1.53 10.17 12.56
CA ALA A 325 2.97 10.13 12.48
C ALA A 325 3.49 8.85 13.13
N PHE A 326 4.54 8.29 12.54
CA PHE A 326 5.22 7.10 13.02
C PHE A 326 6.69 7.43 13.29
N LYS A 327 7.31 6.64 14.15
CA LYS A 327 8.75 6.66 14.37
C LYS A 327 9.35 5.46 13.66
N SER A 328 10.53 5.64 13.08
CA SER A 328 11.33 4.58 12.48
C SER A 328 12.78 4.73 12.89
N GLN A 329 13.30 3.77 13.64
CA GLN A 329 14.68 3.76 14.09
C GLN A 329 15.41 2.51 13.62
N LEU A 330 16.55 2.70 12.96
CA LEU A 330 17.39 1.61 12.51
C LEU A 330 18.29 1.12 13.64
N ILE A 331 18.34 -0.19 13.84
CA ILE A 331 19.19 -0.85 14.83
C ILE A 331 20.26 -1.63 14.08
N PRO A 332 21.55 -1.28 14.21
CA PRO A 332 22.65 -2.06 13.63
C PRO A 332 22.57 -3.54 14.01
N ARG A 333 22.90 -4.44 13.06
CA ARG A 333 22.73 -5.90 13.24
C ARG A 333 23.37 -6.45 14.51
N ASP A 334 24.52 -5.92 14.92
CA ASP A 334 25.26 -6.34 16.12
C ASP A 334 24.58 -5.94 17.44
N GLN A 335 23.60 -5.03 17.38
CA GLN A 335 22.82 -4.54 18.53
C GLN A 335 21.42 -5.13 18.60
N VAL A 336 21.03 -5.97 17.64
CA VAL A 336 19.71 -6.60 17.61
C VAL A 336 19.63 -7.64 18.73
N PRO A 337 18.62 -7.57 19.63
CA PRO A 337 18.48 -8.54 20.70
C PRO A 337 18.24 -9.96 20.14
N PRO A 338 18.45 -11.03 20.94
CA PRO A 338 18.10 -12.39 20.53
C PRO A 338 16.64 -12.49 20.05
N PRO A 339 16.32 -13.44 19.16
CA PRO A 339 14.94 -13.65 18.72
C PRO A 339 14.00 -13.91 19.90
N ASP A 340 12.92 -13.15 19.97
CA ASP A 340 11.78 -13.40 20.84
C ASP A 340 10.59 -13.94 20.03
N GLU A 341 9.51 -14.36 20.70
CA GLU A 341 8.28 -14.79 20.02
C GLU A 341 7.48 -13.61 19.42
N GLY A 342 7.87 -12.39 19.78
CA GLY A 342 7.29 -11.15 19.27
C GLY A 342 7.58 -10.95 17.78
N ARG A 343 6.55 -10.53 17.05
CA ARG A 343 6.65 -10.19 15.63
C ARG A 343 6.32 -8.71 15.48
N GLY A 344 7.31 -7.93 15.03
CA GLY A 344 7.07 -6.56 14.59
C GLY A 344 6.39 -6.53 13.22
N SER A 345 5.62 -5.48 12.98
CA SER A 345 5.21 -5.05 11.64
C SER A 345 5.23 -3.51 11.66
N GLU A 346 4.09 -2.83 11.68
CA GLU A 346 4.05 -1.37 11.84
C GLU A 346 4.29 -0.92 13.29
N GLN A 347 4.39 -1.86 14.23
CA GLN A 347 4.73 -1.63 15.63
C GLN A 347 5.72 -2.69 16.13
N GLY A 348 6.76 -2.26 16.84
CA GLY A 348 7.75 -3.12 17.46
C GLY A 348 9.03 -3.28 16.64
N LEU A 349 9.82 -4.31 16.97
CA LEU A 349 11.09 -4.61 16.33
C LEU A 349 10.88 -5.53 15.12
N ASN A 350 11.19 -5.00 13.94
CA ASN A 350 11.32 -5.73 12.69
C ASN A 350 12.76 -6.18 12.50
N ARG A 351 13.00 -7.49 12.57
CA ARG A 351 14.35 -8.04 12.65
C ARG A 351 15.09 -8.04 11.31
N ASN A 352 14.39 -8.04 10.18
CA ASN A 352 14.99 -8.02 8.84
C ASN A 352 16.14 -9.03 8.68
N GLU A 353 15.97 -10.28 9.11
CA GLU A 353 17.04 -11.29 9.10
C GLU A 353 17.75 -11.35 7.74
N GLY A 354 19.09 -11.32 7.77
CA GLY A 354 19.93 -11.21 6.57
C GLY A 354 20.28 -9.79 6.12
N ALA A 355 19.66 -8.75 6.69
CA ALA A 355 19.97 -7.35 6.39
C ALA A 355 20.96 -6.73 7.40
N PRO A 356 21.70 -5.65 7.04
CA PRO A 356 22.64 -4.99 7.94
C PRO A 356 21.99 -4.25 9.12
N TYR A 357 20.69 -3.96 9.04
CA TYR A 357 19.94 -3.27 10.09
C TYR A 357 18.60 -3.98 10.35
N ALA A 358 18.15 -3.96 11.60
CA ALA A 358 16.76 -4.14 11.98
C ALA A 358 16.09 -2.76 12.10
N VAL A 359 14.77 -2.73 12.25
CA VAL A 359 14.01 -1.47 12.38
C VAL A 359 13.05 -1.58 13.54
N VAL A 360 13.06 -0.60 14.45
CA VAL A 360 12.01 -0.43 15.45
C VAL A 360 11.06 0.64 14.95
N MET A 361 9.79 0.27 14.83
CA MET A 361 8.74 1.14 14.32
C MET A 361 7.58 1.25 15.29
N GLY A 362 6.81 2.32 15.17
CA GLY A 362 5.57 2.45 15.93
C GLY A 362 4.93 3.82 15.78
N PRO A 363 3.64 3.95 16.15
CA PRO A 363 2.97 5.24 16.16
C PRO A 363 3.70 6.22 17.09
N PHE A 364 3.74 7.49 16.71
CA PHE A 364 4.33 8.54 17.52
C PHE A 364 3.37 8.95 18.64
N LEU A 365 3.46 8.20 19.74
CA LEU A 365 2.61 8.33 20.91
C LEU A 365 3.39 8.86 22.10
N SER A 366 2.68 9.55 22.98
CA SER A 366 3.17 9.99 24.27
C SER A 366 3.27 8.81 25.26
N PRO A 367 3.86 9.02 26.46
CA PRO A 367 3.89 7.98 27.50
C PRO A 367 2.50 7.48 27.94
N LEU A 368 1.43 8.26 27.66
CA LEU A 368 0.05 7.89 27.93
C LEU A 368 -0.62 7.12 26.77
N GLY A 369 0.11 6.84 25.68
CA GLY A 369 -0.41 6.16 24.50
C GLY A 369 -1.25 7.07 23.59
N ILE A 370 -1.12 8.38 23.73
CA ILE A 370 -1.90 9.37 22.99
C ILE A 370 -1.06 9.92 21.83
N PRO A 371 -1.61 10.13 20.61
CA PRO A 371 -0.83 10.71 19.51
C PRO A 371 -0.17 12.03 19.87
N CYS A 372 1.14 12.11 19.66
CA CYS A 372 1.94 13.30 19.96
C CYS A 372 1.69 14.45 18.99
N GLN A 373 1.08 14.20 17.83
CA GLN A 373 0.66 15.24 16.89
C GLN A 373 -0.72 15.79 17.24
N ALA A 374 -0.93 17.08 17.06
CA ALA A 374 -2.23 17.70 17.27
C ALA A 374 -3.31 17.12 16.35
N PRO A 375 -4.55 16.92 16.87
CA PRO A 375 -5.68 16.56 16.04
C PRO A 375 -6.03 17.70 15.06
N PRO A 376 -6.67 17.39 13.91
CA PRO A 376 -7.34 16.12 13.63
C PRO A 376 -6.50 15.04 12.94
N TRP A 377 -6.72 13.80 13.33
CA TRP A 377 -6.01 12.61 12.82
C TRP A 377 -6.76 11.90 11.68
N GLY A 378 -7.98 12.32 11.37
CA GLY A 378 -8.81 11.70 10.35
C GLY A 378 -9.92 12.62 9.87
N TYR A 379 -10.20 12.55 8.59
CA TYR A 379 -11.24 13.34 7.93
C TYR A 379 -12.10 12.48 7.03
N VAL A 380 -13.31 12.97 6.75
CA VAL A 380 -14.07 12.62 5.54
C VAL A 380 -13.84 13.77 4.56
N ALA A 381 -13.39 13.45 3.34
CA ALA A 381 -13.05 14.44 2.34
C ALA A 381 -13.63 14.11 0.97
N GLY A 382 -13.86 15.15 0.17
CA GLY A 382 -14.27 15.04 -1.21
C GLY A 382 -13.42 15.91 -2.12
N ALA A 383 -13.14 15.44 -3.34
CA ALA A 383 -12.36 16.16 -4.34
C ALA A 383 -12.99 16.07 -5.73
N ASP A 384 -12.98 17.17 -6.48
CA ASP A 384 -13.42 17.20 -7.87
C ASP A 384 -12.29 16.67 -8.76
N LEU A 385 -12.53 15.55 -9.45
CA LEU A 385 -11.54 14.86 -10.27
C LEU A 385 -11.27 15.55 -11.60
N ARG A 386 -12.13 16.48 -12.04
CA ARG A 386 -11.92 17.25 -13.28
C ARG A 386 -10.95 18.41 -13.04
N THR A 387 -11.01 18.99 -11.84
CA THR A 387 -10.24 20.21 -11.49
C THR A 387 -9.05 19.94 -10.58
N GLY A 388 -9.01 18.77 -9.92
CA GLY A 388 -8.00 18.45 -8.91
C GLY A 388 -8.17 19.20 -7.59
N LYS A 389 -9.31 19.85 -7.37
CA LYS A 389 -9.56 20.65 -6.16
C LYS A 389 -10.26 19.83 -5.08
N ILE A 390 -9.79 19.97 -3.84
CA ILE A 390 -10.50 19.48 -2.66
C ILE A 390 -11.78 20.31 -2.50
N ALA A 391 -12.94 19.66 -2.67
CA ALA A 391 -14.25 20.28 -2.59
C ALA A 391 -14.74 20.38 -1.13
N TYR A 392 -14.35 19.42 -0.29
CA TYR A 392 -14.79 19.32 1.09
C TYR A 392 -13.79 18.54 1.95
N LYS A 393 -13.66 18.93 3.22
CA LYS A 393 -12.86 18.21 4.22
C LYS A 393 -13.44 18.46 5.62
N HIS A 394 -13.88 17.41 6.30
CA HIS A 394 -14.51 17.49 7.63
C HIS A 394 -13.93 16.47 8.59
N ARG A 395 -13.79 16.85 9.86
CA ARG A 395 -13.21 15.98 10.88
C ARG A 395 -14.09 14.75 11.07
N ASN A 396 -13.48 13.58 11.05
CA ASN A 396 -14.20 12.32 11.19
C ASN A 396 -14.52 12.01 12.66
N GLY A 397 -15.75 11.61 12.96
CA GLY A 397 -16.12 11.00 14.24
C GLY A 397 -15.87 11.82 15.52
N THR A 398 -15.98 11.12 16.66
CA THR A 398 -15.72 11.63 18.01
C THR A 398 -14.96 10.57 18.82
N VAL A 399 -14.30 10.97 19.91
CA VAL A 399 -13.63 10.03 20.86
C VAL A 399 -14.56 9.49 21.95
N TYR A 400 -15.87 9.54 21.74
CA TYR A 400 -16.88 9.16 22.74
C TYR A 400 -16.66 7.74 23.29
N ASP A 401 -16.40 6.76 22.42
CA ASP A 401 -16.22 5.35 22.80
C ASP A 401 -14.75 4.98 23.13
N MET A 402 -13.82 5.90 22.95
CA MET A 402 -12.38 5.66 23.09
C MET A 402 -11.80 6.22 24.39
N THR A 403 -12.62 6.88 25.20
CA THR A 403 -12.17 7.56 26.42
C THR A 403 -12.89 6.98 27.65
N PRO A 404 -12.26 6.92 28.84
CA PRO A 404 -12.90 6.40 30.05
C PRO A 404 -14.18 7.16 30.44
N LEU A 405 -14.33 8.39 29.95
CA LEU A 405 -15.52 9.23 30.10
C LEU A 405 -16.08 9.50 28.70
N PRO A 406 -17.37 9.31 28.43
CA PRO A 406 -17.95 9.44 27.11
C PRO A 406 -18.01 10.90 26.62
N LEU A 407 -16.91 11.41 26.10
CA LEU A 407 -16.74 12.80 25.68
C LEU A 407 -16.92 12.94 24.15
N PRO A 408 -17.91 13.73 23.66
CA PRO A 408 -18.20 13.85 22.23
C PRO A 408 -17.26 14.84 21.52
N LEU A 409 -15.96 14.78 21.80
CA LEU A 409 -14.97 15.69 21.22
C LEU A 409 -14.67 15.27 19.78
N LYS A 410 -14.87 16.22 18.85
CA LYS A 410 -14.59 16.05 17.40
C LYS A 410 -13.11 16.30 17.11
N VAL A 411 -12.28 15.34 17.49
CA VAL A 411 -10.83 15.36 17.28
C VAL A 411 -10.40 14.70 15.97
N GLY A 412 -11.31 14.26 15.11
CA GLY A 412 -10.95 13.65 13.82
C GLY A 412 -10.32 12.28 14.01
N VAL A 413 -11.13 11.26 14.24
CA VAL A 413 -10.69 9.88 14.46
C VAL A 413 -10.23 9.26 13.14
N PRO A 414 -9.06 8.60 13.09
CA PRO A 414 -8.59 7.85 11.93
C PRO A 414 -9.64 6.86 11.42
N GLY A 415 -9.78 6.77 10.10
CA GLY A 415 -10.73 5.86 9.46
C GLY A 415 -10.05 5.04 8.37
N ILE A 416 -10.29 3.74 8.39
CA ILE A 416 -9.77 2.75 7.43
C ILE A 416 -10.86 2.06 6.62
N GLY A 417 -12.12 2.31 6.96
CA GLY A 417 -13.24 1.80 6.20
C GLY A 417 -13.30 2.42 4.81
N GLY A 418 -13.76 1.66 3.83
CA GLY A 418 -14.03 2.19 2.50
C GLY A 418 -15.31 3.02 2.49
N PRO A 419 -15.31 4.22 1.89
CA PRO A 419 -16.53 4.99 1.72
C PRO A 419 -17.48 4.27 0.77
N VAL A 420 -18.79 4.41 1.01
CA VAL A 420 -19.86 3.96 0.11
C VAL A 420 -20.66 5.19 -0.29
N ILE A 421 -20.88 5.36 -1.59
CA ILE A 421 -21.74 6.41 -2.14
C ILE A 421 -23.03 5.74 -2.61
N THR A 422 -24.16 6.29 -2.18
CA THR A 422 -25.49 5.90 -2.68
C THR A 422 -25.98 6.96 -3.66
N ALA A 423 -26.72 6.53 -4.68
CA ALA A 423 -27.29 7.40 -5.70
C ALA A 423 -28.36 8.35 -5.17
#